data_AF-A0A098EUR2-F1
#
_entry.id   AF-A0A098EUR2-F1
#
_cell.length_a   1.000
_cell.length_b   1.000
_cell.length_c   1.000
_cell.angle_alpha   90.00
_cell.angle_beta   90.00
_cell.angle_gamma   90.00
#
_symmetry.space_group_name_H-M   'P 1'
#
loop_
_entity.id
_entity.type
_entity.pdbx_description
1 polymer ?
#
loop_
_entity_poly.entity_id
_entity_poly.type
_entity_poly.pdbx_seq_one_letter_code
_entity_poly.pdbx_strand_id
1 'polypeptide(L)'
;MSQGLIHHIEIYVSDLKKTKEFWGWFLEELGYEAFQEWESGISWRLGPTYIVFVQTEERFLDIPYHRCRTGLNHLAFHASSREQVDEMTSKLKERGVNILYSDKHPFAGGDEYYAVFFEDPDRIKVELVAP
;
A
#
# COMPACT_ATOMS: atom_id res chain seq x y z
N MET A 1 -1.75 17.01 -19.96
CA MET A 1 -0.52 17.64 -19.42
C MET A 1 -0.10 16.86 -18.18
N SER A 2 1.19 16.58 -18.00
CA SER A 2 1.71 15.80 -16.86
C SER A 2 2.28 16.66 -15.72
N GLN A 3 2.45 17.97 -15.95
CA GLN A 3 2.99 18.89 -14.96
C GLN A 3 2.11 18.93 -13.71
N GLY A 4 2.70 18.62 -12.56
CA GLY A 4 2.03 18.58 -11.26
C GLY A 4 1.53 17.21 -10.80
N LEU A 5 1.59 16.18 -11.66
CA LEU A 5 1.31 14.80 -11.24
C LEU A 5 2.47 14.23 -10.41
N ILE A 6 2.16 13.32 -9.50
CA ILE A 6 3.19 12.51 -8.83
C ILE A 6 3.87 11.64 -9.87
N HIS A 7 5.18 11.81 -10.03
CA HIS A 7 5.97 10.98 -10.93
C HIS A 7 6.27 9.62 -10.29
N HIS A 8 6.74 9.59 -9.05
CA HIS A 8 6.95 8.36 -8.30
C HIS A 8 6.96 8.60 -6.80
N ILE A 9 6.81 7.50 -6.05
CA ILE A 9 6.95 7.44 -4.59
C ILE A 9 8.00 6.37 -4.28
N GLU A 10 9.00 6.68 -3.47
CA GLU A 10 10.00 5.72 -2.99
C GLU A 10 9.83 5.49 -1.50
N ILE A 11 9.81 4.22 -1.09
CA ILE A 11 9.60 3.79 0.29
C ILE A 11 10.71 2.80 0.67
N TYR A 12 11.42 3.11 1.75
CA TYR A 12 12.34 2.18 2.38
C TYR A 12 11.57 1.21 3.27
N VAL A 13 11.86 -0.08 3.13
CA VAL A 13 11.16 -1.18 3.81
C VAL A 13 12.12 -2.02 4.63
N SER A 14 11.64 -2.62 5.72
CA SER A 14 12.51 -3.40 6.62
C SER A 14 12.86 -4.77 6.06
N ASP A 15 11.97 -5.37 5.28
CA ASP A 15 12.12 -6.70 4.68
C ASP A 15 11.57 -6.68 3.24
N LEU A 16 12.46 -6.44 2.28
CA LEU A 16 12.09 -6.30 0.86
C LEU A 16 11.37 -7.53 0.31
N LYS A 17 11.67 -8.73 0.83
CA LYS A 17 11.02 -9.96 0.37
C LYS A 17 9.55 -9.96 0.77
N LYS A 18 9.23 -9.66 2.03
CA LYS A 18 7.84 -9.54 2.51
C LYS A 18 7.10 -8.41 1.82
N THR A 19 7.78 -7.27 1.62
CA THR A 19 7.23 -6.15 0.87
C THR A 19 6.91 -6.55 -0.56
N LYS A 20 7.79 -7.28 -1.25
CA LYS A 20 7.55 -7.76 -2.62
C LYS A 20 6.34 -8.69 -2.69
N GLU A 21 6.23 -9.62 -1.75
CA GLU A 21 5.08 -10.54 -1.67
C GLU A 21 3.76 -9.80 -1.45
N PHE A 22 3.72 -8.84 -0.53
CA PHE A 22 2.51 -8.09 -0.20
C PHE A 22 2.14 -7.06 -1.27
N TRP A 23 3.06 -6.15 -1.60
CA TRP A 23 2.81 -5.05 -2.53
C TRP A 23 2.71 -5.55 -3.97
N GLY A 24 3.42 -6.60 -4.35
CA GLY A 24 3.27 -7.22 -5.67
C GLY A 24 1.83 -7.70 -5.89
N TRP A 25 1.31 -8.52 -4.97
CA TRP A 25 -0.09 -8.95 -5.03
C TRP A 25 -1.06 -7.77 -5.02
N PHE A 26 -0.93 -6.85 -4.06
CA PHE A 26 -1.88 -5.75 -3.92
C PHE A 26 -1.89 -4.82 -5.13
N LEU A 27 -0.73 -4.44 -5.65
CA LEU A 27 -0.64 -3.51 -6.77
C LEU A 27 -1.06 -4.16 -8.09
N GLU A 28 -0.78 -5.45 -8.30
CA GLU A 28 -1.25 -6.20 -9.47
C GLU A 28 -2.79 -6.31 -9.51
N GLU A 29 -3.45 -6.48 -8.36
CA GLU A 29 -4.93 -6.42 -8.24
C GLU A 29 -5.50 -5.05 -8.62
N LEU A 30 -4.68 -4.00 -8.56
CA LEU A 30 -5.02 -2.64 -9.00
C LEU A 30 -4.55 -2.34 -10.43
N GLY A 31 -3.99 -3.33 -11.13
CA GLY A 31 -3.54 -3.20 -12.52
C GLY A 31 -2.17 -2.56 -12.70
N TYR A 32 -1.36 -2.44 -11.64
CA TYR A 32 0.05 -2.08 -11.80
C TYR A 32 0.84 -3.24 -12.41
N GLU A 33 1.89 -2.91 -13.14
CA GLU A 33 2.84 -3.88 -13.67
C GLU A 33 4.20 -3.71 -13.00
N ALA A 34 4.90 -4.82 -12.72
CA ALA A 34 6.29 -4.77 -12.29
C ALA A 34 7.13 -4.04 -13.35
N PHE A 35 7.99 -3.10 -12.92
CA PHE A 35 8.68 -2.18 -13.83
C PHE A 35 10.21 -2.35 -13.79
N GLN A 36 10.85 -2.17 -12.64
CA GLN A 36 12.28 -2.35 -12.47
C GLN A 36 12.55 -3.22 -11.24
N GLU A 37 13.55 -4.09 -11.32
CA GLU A 37 13.97 -4.94 -10.20
C GLU A 37 15.49 -5.02 -10.15
N TRP A 38 16.06 -4.90 -8.95
CA TRP A 38 17.48 -5.04 -8.66
C TRP A 38 17.65 -5.65 -7.26
N GLU A 39 18.89 -5.92 -6.86
CA GLU A 39 19.21 -6.64 -5.62
C GLU A 39 18.56 -6.03 -4.36
N SER A 40 18.51 -4.71 -4.27
CA SER A 40 18.01 -3.98 -3.11
C SER A 40 16.69 -3.27 -3.34
N GLY A 41 15.99 -3.51 -4.46
CA GLY A 41 14.72 -2.83 -4.70
C GLY A 41 13.93 -3.30 -5.90
N ILE A 42 12.68 -2.86 -5.93
CA ILE A 42 11.71 -3.20 -6.98
C ILE A 42 10.71 -2.06 -7.13
N SER A 43 10.16 -1.89 -8.33
CA SER A 43 9.12 -0.91 -8.61
C SER A 43 7.95 -1.47 -9.40
N TRP A 44 6.76 -0.88 -9.19
CA TRP A 44 5.53 -1.16 -9.92
C TRP A 44 5.00 0.13 -10.54
N ARG A 45 4.50 0.06 -11.77
CA ARG A 45 4.04 1.23 -12.53
C ARG A 45 2.58 1.09 -12.95
N LEU A 46 1.84 2.20 -12.83
CA LEU A 46 0.51 2.38 -13.42
C LEU A 46 0.49 3.70 -14.20
N GLY A 47 0.40 3.60 -15.52
CA GLY A 47 0.47 4.77 -16.40
C GLY A 47 1.79 5.55 -16.20
N PRO A 48 1.74 6.87 -15.93
CA PRO A 48 2.94 7.69 -15.77
C PRO A 48 3.56 7.63 -14.36
N THR A 49 2.91 6.97 -13.39
CA THR A 49 3.32 6.97 -11.97
C THR A 49 3.80 5.60 -11.55
N TYR A 50 4.87 5.52 -10.75
CA TYR A 50 5.35 4.26 -10.18
C TYR A 50 5.68 4.37 -8.69
N ILE A 51 5.62 3.24 -7.99
CA ILE A 51 5.98 3.11 -6.59
C ILE A 51 7.21 2.22 -6.52
N VAL A 52 8.22 2.68 -5.78
CA VAL A 52 9.52 2.02 -5.59
C VAL A 52 9.65 1.60 -4.14
N PHE A 53 10.08 0.36 -3.93
CA PHE A 53 10.41 -0.17 -2.61
C PHE A 53 11.89 -0.54 -2.57
N VAL A 54 12.60 -0.06 -1.54
CA VAL A 54 14.04 -0.24 -1.37
C VAL A 54 14.32 -0.87 -0.01
N GLN A 55 15.19 -1.87 0.04
CA GLN A 55 15.64 -2.46 1.30
C GLN A 55 16.35 -1.40 2.16
N THR A 56 15.88 -1.21 3.39
CA THR A 56 16.56 -0.38 4.37
C THR A 56 17.90 -1.00 4.74
N GLU A 57 18.98 -0.21 4.68
CA GLU A 57 20.30 -0.66 5.12
C GLU A 57 20.30 -0.98 6.62
N GLU A 58 21.09 -1.97 7.02
CA GLU A 58 21.14 -2.47 8.40
C GLU A 58 21.36 -1.38 9.45
N ARG A 59 22.21 -0.39 9.14
CA ARG A 59 22.52 0.74 10.03
C ARG A 59 21.34 1.70 10.31
N PHE A 60 20.22 1.56 9.60
CA PHE A 60 19.00 2.37 9.79
C PHE A 60 17.81 1.55 10.27
N LEU A 61 18.00 0.24 10.57
CA LEU A 61 16.94 -0.64 11.08
C LEU A 61 16.75 -0.57 12.60
N ASP A 62 17.57 0.19 13.31
CA ASP A 62 17.53 0.31 14.77
C ASP A 62 16.24 0.96 15.30
N ILE A 63 15.64 1.85 14.50
CA ILE A 63 14.36 2.51 14.81
C ILE A 63 13.29 2.01 13.84
N PRO A 64 12.33 1.18 14.30
CA PRO A 64 11.22 0.74 13.47
C PRO A 64 10.33 1.91 13.02
N TYR A 65 9.74 1.77 11.83
CA TYR A 65 8.74 2.71 11.33
C TYR A 65 7.52 2.77 12.26
N HIS A 66 6.97 3.97 12.39
CA HIS A 66 5.71 4.20 13.09
C HIS A 66 4.93 5.32 12.40
N ARG A 67 3.80 5.00 11.78
CA ARG A 67 2.98 5.93 10.97
C ARG A 67 2.53 7.23 11.64
N CYS A 68 2.59 7.31 12.97
CA CYS A 68 2.28 8.54 13.72
C CYS A 68 3.48 9.47 13.96
N ARG A 69 4.69 9.08 13.53
CA ARG A 69 5.86 9.97 13.52
C ARG A 69 5.86 10.82 12.24
N THR A 70 6.64 11.89 12.23
CA THR A 70 6.85 12.72 11.03
C THR A 70 7.32 11.85 9.86
N GLY A 71 6.61 11.93 8.72
CA GLY A 71 6.86 11.13 7.54
C GLY A 71 5.56 10.64 6.90
N LEU A 72 5.65 9.54 6.14
CA LEU A 72 4.49 8.89 5.53
C LEU A 72 3.57 8.33 6.62
N ASN A 73 2.25 8.54 6.50
CA ASN A 73 1.25 7.90 7.36
C ASN A 73 0.53 6.75 6.64
N HIS A 74 0.07 7.02 5.41
CA HIS A 74 -0.64 6.05 4.59
C HIS A 74 -0.58 6.38 3.10
N LEU A 75 -0.87 5.38 2.28
CA LEU A 75 -1.21 5.52 0.87
C LEU A 75 -2.65 5.06 0.66
N ALA A 76 -3.42 5.84 -0.10
CA ALA A 76 -4.78 5.52 -0.49
C ALA A 76 -4.88 5.30 -2.00
N PHE A 77 -5.64 4.29 -2.39
CA PHE A 77 -5.85 3.88 -3.77
C PHE A 77 -7.34 3.88 -4.10
N HIS A 78 -7.67 4.16 -5.36
CA HIS A 78 -9.04 4.06 -5.84
C HIS A 78 -9.35 2.62 -6.25
N ALA A 79 -10.47 2.10 -5.75
CA ALA A 79 -11.15 0.97 -6.32
C ALA A 79 -12.06 1.42 -7.48
N SER A 80 -12.40 0.48 -8.35
CA SER A 80 -13.37 0.65 -9.42
C SER A 80 -14.82 0.59 -8.93
N SER A 81 -15.08 -0.04 -7.79
CA SER A 81 -16.40 -0.15 -7.17
C SER A 81 -16.35 -0.55 -5.69
N ARG A 82 -17.50 -0.55 -5.01
CA ARG A 82 -17.63 -1.07 -3.63
C ARG A 82 -17.39 -2.58 -3.58
N GLU A 83 -17.82 -3.31 -4.61
CA GLU A 83 -17.61 -4.76 -4.70
C GLU A 83 -16.12 -5.11 -4.77
N GLN A 84 -15.29 -4.30 -5.44
CA GLN A 84 -13.84 -4.51 -5.42
C GLN A 84 -13.26 -4.30 -4.01
N VAL A 85 -13.78 -3.33 -3.24
CA VAL A 85 -13.38 -3.15 -1.83
C VAL A 85 -13.74 -4.39 -1.02
N ASP A 86 -14.91 -4.98 -1.22
CA ASP A 86 -15.35 -6.20 -0.53
C ASP A 86 -14.52 -7.44 -0.91
N GLU A 87 -14.21 -7.59 -2.20
CA GLU A 87 -13.35 -8.65 -2.71
C GLU A 87 -11.95 -8.55 -2.11
N MET A 88 -11.35 -7.36 -2.16
CA MET A 88 -10.02 -7.12 -1.59
C MET A 88 -10.02 -7.33 -0.07
N THR A 89 -11.07 -6.91 0.63
CA THR A 89 -11.25 -7.18 2.06
C THR A 89 -11.24 -8.69 2.36
N SER A 90 -11.89 -9.49 1.51
CA SER A 90 -11.91 -10.95 1.67
C SER A 90 -10.53 -11.56 1.45
N LYS A 91 -9.82 -11.16 0.38
CA LYS A 91 -8.44 -11.59 0.10
C LYS A 91 -7.47 -11.20 1.22
N LEU A 92 -7.61 -10.00 1.79
CA LEU A 92 -6.81 -9.54 2.95
C LEU A 92 -7.01 -10.45 4.17
N LYS A 93 -8.26 -10.85 4.47
CA LYS A 93 -8.58 -11.77 5.56
C LYS A 93 -7.97 -13.15 5.34
N GLU A 94 -8.08 -13.70 4.13
CA GLU A 94 -7.51 -15.00 3.77
C GLU A 94 -5.98 -15.01 3.91
N ARG A 95 -5.32 -13.89 3.60
CA ARG A 95 -3.88 -13.70 3.77
C ARG A 95 -3.45 -13.39 5.21
N GLY A 96 -4.40 -13.23 6.14
CA GLY A 96 -4.11 -12.87 7.52
C GLY A 96 -3.56 -11.45 7.71
N VAL A 97 -3.86 -10.54 6.78
CA VAL A 97 -3.44 -9.14 6.87
C VAL A 97 -4.24 -8.41 7.96
N ASN A 98 -3.56 -7.54 8.71
CA ASN A 98 -4.19 -6.74 9.76
C ASN A 98 -5.12 -5.67 9.16
N ILE A 99 -6.43 -5.91 9.21
CA ILE A 99 -7.46 -4.93 8.85
C ILE A 99 -7.72 -4.01 10.05
N LEU A 100 -7.62 -2.70 9.83
CA LEU A 100 -7.83 -1.67 10.84
C LEU A 100 -9.31 -1.29 10.94
N TYR A 101 -9.71 -0.82 12.13
CA TYR A 101 -11.05 -0.27 12.38
C TYR A 101 -12.19 -1.23 12.02
N SER A 102 -12.00 -2.53 12.30
CA SER A 102 -12.94 -3.59 11.94
C SER A 102 -14.36 -3.39 12.51
N ASP A 103 -14.49 -2.63 13.59
CA ASP A 103 -15.76 -2.24 14.21
C ASP A 103 -16.57 -1.23 13.38
N LYS A 104 -15.90 -0.48 12.49
CA LYS A 104 -16.50 0.54 11.63
C LYS A 104 -16.39 0.25 10.15
N HIS A 105 -15.66 -0.80 9.77
CA HIS A 105 -15.54 -1.20 8.37
C HIS A 105 -16.91 -1.56 7.77
N PRO A 106 -17.26 -1.10 6.54
CA PRO A 106 -16.44 -0.36 5.58
C PRO A 106 -16.51 1.18 5.64
N PHE A 107 -17.11 1.76 6.69
CA PHE A 107 -17.35 3.20 6.84
C PHE A 107 -16.42 3.88 7.88
N ALA A 108 -15.21 3.36 8.06
CA ALA A 108 -14.28 3.90 9.05
C ALA A 108 -13.81 5.34 8.74
N GLY A 109 -13.91 5.77 7.48
CA GLY A 109 -13.63 7.15 7.04
C GLY A 109 -14.82 8.12 7.16
N GLY A 110 -16.00 7.63 7.54
CA GLY A 110 -17.26 8.40 7.58
C GLY A 110 -18.41 7.68 6.87
N ASP A 111 -19.65 8.13 7.11
CA ASP A 111 -20.87 7.43 6.66
C ASP A 111 -21.01 7.32 5.13
N GLU A 112 -20.39 8.24 4.38
CA GLU A 112 -20.38 8.21 2.90
C GLU A 112 -19.03 7.69 2.33
N TYR A 113 -18.13 7.22 3.19
CA TYR A 113 -16.76 6.86 2.83
C TYR A 113 -16.54 5.34 2.89
N TYR A 114 -16.74 4.66 1.75
CA TYR A 114 -16.66 3.20 1.66
C TYR A 114 -15.24 2.73 1.33
N ALA A 115 -14.52 2.22 2.33
CA ALA A 115 -13.12 1.82 2.18
C ALA A 115 -12.71 0.66 3.10
N VAL A 116 -11.63 -0.02 2.71
CA VAL A 116 -10.88 -0.92 3.59
C VAL A 116 -9.56 -0.26 3.99
N PHE A 117 -9.25 -0.32 5.29
CA PHE A 117 -7.99 0.16 5.87
C PHE A 117 -7.23 -1.04 6.42
N PHE A 118 -5.95 -1.15 6.13
CA PHE A 118 -5.12 -2.28 6.54
C PHE A 118 -3.66 -1.86 6.68
N GLU A 119 -2.80 -2.74 7.17
CA GLU A 119 -1.36 -2.49 7.31
C GLU A 119 -0.56 -3.37 6.35
N ASP A 120 0.48 -2.77 5.76
CA ASP A 120 1.53 -3.52 5.08
C ASP A 120 2.51 -4.18 6.10
N PRO A 121 3.51 -4.96 5.65
CA PRO A 121 4.47 -5.61 6.54
C PRO A 121 5.25 -4.65 7.46
N ASP A 122 5.43 -3.40 7.06
CA ASP A 122 6.12 -2.36 7.80
C ASP A 122 5.18 -1.48 8.66
N ARG A 123 3.88 -1.81 8.71
CA ARG A 123 2.82 -1.06 9.42
C ARG A 123 2.49 0.31 8.81
N ILE A 124 2.86 0.53 7.55
CA ILE A 124 2.32 1.60 6.72
C ILE A 124 0.83 1.29 6.56
N LYS A 125 -0.03 2.27 6.87
CA LYS A 125 -1.46 2.10 6.65
C LYS A 125 -1.71 2.18 5.13
N VAL A 126 -2.47 1.25 4.61
CA VAL A 126 -2.93 1.22 3.23
C VAL A 126 -4.45 1.33 3.23
N GLU A 127 -4.97 2.05 2.25
CA GLU A 127 -6.38 2.34 2.09
C GLU A 127 -6.81 2.07 0.65
N LEU A 128 -7.93 1.38 0.48
CA LEU A 128 -8.58 1.19 -0.81
C LEU A 128 -10.02 1.69 -0.70
N VAL A 129 -10.33 2.75 -1.42
CA VAL A 129 -11.60 3.48 -1.34
C VAL A 129 -12.42 3.34 -2.62
N ALA A 130 -13.71 3.09 -2.49
CA ALA A 130 -14.67 3.05 -3.59
C ALA A 130 -14.94 4.45 -4.17
N PRO A 131 -15.40 4.56 -5.42
CA PRO A 131 -15.80 5.83 -6.02
C PRO A 131 -17.03 6.47 -5.35
#